data_AF-A0A9P0J819-F1
#
_entry.id   AF-A0A9P0J819-F1
#
_cell.length_a   1.000
_cell.length_b   1.000
_cell.length_c   1.000
_cell.angle_alpha   90.00
_cell.angle_beta   90.00
_cell.angle_gamma   90.00
#
_symmetry.space_group_name_H-M   'P 1'
#
loop_
_entity.id
_entity.type
_entity.pdbx_description
1 polymer ?
#
loop_
_entity_poly.entity_id
_entity_poly.type
_entity_poly.pdbx_seq_one_letter_code
_entity_poly.pdbx_strand_id
1 'polypeptide(L)'
;MQSAPTNETRAAVWKRCRVIGVINIVIVILALVFCIVELVELIAHPKEFSDNVQKHGHKLPNMYITYFAMGMWIIIYCQLIYYNYGLLRGSTPNDGIVIKKWLQMHICLVIVCIAISIIQVILDTKHIMEIAFNVGTIIVLLIEIIVVFKFYKQLTTSGIENQPTNV
;
A
#
# COMPACT_ATOMS: atom_id res chain seq x y z
N MET A 1 -36.11 -13.62 -2.64
CA MET A 1 -35.89 -12.26 -3.18
C MET A 1 -34.52 -12.22 -3.83
N GLN A 2 -34.45 -12.38 -5.16
CA GLN A 2 -33.22 -12.10 -5.91
C GLN A 2 -33.11 -10.58 -6.02
N SER A 3 -32.05 -10.01 -5.44
CA SER A 3 -31.72 -8.60 -5.61
C SER A 3 -31.58 -8.31 -7.10
N ALA A 4 -32.36 -7.35 -7.61
CA ALA A 4 -32.22 -6.85 -8.98
C ALA A 4 -30.74 -6.48 -9.21
N PRO A 5 -30.11 -6.92 -10.32
CA PRO A 5 -28.78 -6.47 -10.65
C PRO A 5 -28.85 -4.96 -10.86
N THR A 6 -28.23 -4.20 -9.97
CA THR A 6 -27.98 -2.78 -10.21
C THR A 6 -27.12 -2.70 -11.46
N ASN A 7 -27.72 -2.28 -12.58
CA ASN A 7 -27.02 -1.99 -13.84
C ASN A 7 -26.11 -0.77 -13.62
N GLU A 8 -25.03 -0.96 -12.89
CA GLU A 8 -24.00 0.05 -12.71
C GLU A 8 -23.21 0.18 -14.00
N THR A 9 -23.09 1.42 -14.49
CA THR A 9 -22.29 1.70 -15.67
C THR A 9 -20.79 1.52 -15.36
N ARG A 10 -20.03 1.12 -16.37
CA ARG A 10 -18.58 0.91 -16.29
C ARG A 10 -17.85 2.13 -15.71
N ALA A 11 -18.34 3.31 -16.06
CA ALA A 11 -17.84 4.60 -15.56
C ALA A 11 -18.05 4.77 -14.05
N ALA A 12 -19.16 4.31 -13.49
CA ALA A 12 -19.45 4.39 -12.06
C ALA A 12 -18.50 3.48 -11.25
N VAL A 13 -18.28 2.24 -11.69
CA VAL A 13 -17.33 1.31 -11.07
C VAL A 13 -15.90 1.87 -11.15
N TRP A 14 -15.51 2.42 -12.30
CA TRP A 14 -14.22 3.09 -12.46
C TRP A 14 -14.05 4.29 -11.52
N LYS A 15 -15.09 5.11 -11.35
CA LYS A 15 -15.06 6.24 -10.41
C LYS A 15 -14.80 5.77 -8.97
N ARG A 16 -15.37 4.63 -8.55
CA ARG A 16 -15.09 4.03 -7.24
C ARG A 16 -13.64 3.57 -7.10
N CYS A 17 -13.07 2.92 -8.12
CA CYS A 17 -11.64 2.59 -8.13
C CYS A 17 -10.76 3.85 -8.01
N ARG A 18 -11.14 4.94 -8.67
CA ARG A 18 -10.42 6.22 -8.56
C ARG A 18 -10.45 6.79 -7.14
N VAL A 19 -11.60 6.73 -6.46
CA VAL A 19 -11.72 7.17 -5.06
C VAL A 19 -10.75 6.42 -4.16
N ILE A 20 -10.65 5.09 -4.32
CA ILE A 20 -9.66 4.28 -3.58
C ILE A 20 -8.24 4.73 -3.89
N GLY A 21 -7.91 4.96 -5.17
CA GLY A 21 -6.60 5.49 -5.56
C GLY A 21 -6.26 6.84 -4.93
N VAL A 22 -7.23 7.76 -4.81
CA VAL A 22 -7.04 9.06 -4.13
C VAL A 22 -6.75 8.86 -2.65
N ILE A 23 -7.59 8.07 -1.96
CA ILE A 23 -7.44 7.80 -0.53
C ILE A 23 -6.06 7.20 -0.26
N ASN A 24 -5.65 6.21 -1.06
CA ASN A 24 -4.35 5.56 -0.91
C ASN A 24 -3.20 6.52 -1.17
N ILE A 25 -3.28 7.41 -2.16
CA ILE A 25 -2.23 8.42 -2.38
C ILE A 25 -2.04 9.30 -1.16
N VAL A 26 -3.13 9.80 -0.56
CA VAL A 26 -3.03 10.67 0.62
C VAL A 26 -2.38 9.91 1.78
N ILE A 27 -2.82 8.69 2.05
CA ILE A 27 -2.28 7.85 3.12
C ILE A 27 -0.79 7.54 2.87
N VAL A 28 -0.42 7.14 1.65
CA VAL A 28 0.96 6.78 1.30
C VAL A 28 1.88 8.01 1.36
N ILE A 29 1.42 9.19 0.94
CA ILE A 29 2.21 10.43 1.05
C ILE A 29 2.45 10.77 2.52
N LEU A 30 1.42 10.69 3.38
CA LEU A 30 1.58 10.92 4.81
C LEU A 30 2.59 9.93 5.42
N ALA A 31 2.47 8.64 5.10
CA ALA A 31 3.42 7.61 5.56
C ALA A 31 4.86 7.88 5.08
N LEU A 32 5.02 8.32 3.82
CA LEU A 32 6.32 8.71 3.27
C LEU A 32 6.92 9.90 4.03
N VAL A 33 6.12 10.93 4.33
CA VAL A 33 6.58 12.09 5.11
C VAL A 33 7.05 11.67 6.49
N PHE A 34 6.27 10.86 7.22
CA PHE A 34 6.70 10.33 8.51
C PHE A 34 8.01 9.55 8.42
N CYS A 35 8.12 8.64 7.44
CA CYS A 35 9.34 7.86 7.23
C CYS A 35 10.57 8.72 6.91
N ILE A 36 10.40 9.80 6.14
CA ILE A 36 11.48 10.76 5.86
C ILE A 36 11.88 11.54 7.12
N VAL A 37 10.91 11.99 7.92
CA VAL A 37 11.19 12.71 9.17
C VAL A 37 11.99 11.84 10.13
N GLU A 38 11.57 10.58 10.33
CA GLU A 38 12.29 9.63 11.17
C GLU A 38 13.71 9.34 10.63
N LEU A 39 13.87 9.23 9.31
CA LEU A 39 15.17 9.03 8.68
C LEU A 39 16.10 10.25 8.91
N VAL A 40 15.56 11.46 8.77
CA VAL A 40 16.32 12.71 9.02
C VAL A 40 16.74 12.79 10.49
N GLU A 41 15.86 12.45 11.42
CA GLU A 41 16.16 12.41 12.85
C GLU A 41 17.28 11.40 13.15
N LEU A 42 17.21 10.20 12.56
CA LEU A 42 18.24 9.17 12.70
C LEU A 42 19.62 9.61 12.16
N ILE A 43 19.63 10.34 11.05
CA ILE A 43 20.86 10.88 10.44
C ILE A 43 21.44 12.03 11.27
N ALA A 44 20.59 12.91 11.80
CA ALA A 44 21.00 14.09 12.56
C ALA A 44 21.48 13.73 13.98
N HIS A 45 20.90 12.70 14.61
CA HIS A 45 21.16 12.31 16.00
C HIS A 45 21.59 10.83 16.13
N PRO A 46 22.68 10.40 15.46
CA PRO A 46 23.04 8.98 15.37
C PRO A 46 23.42 8.34 16.72
N LYS A 47 23.88 9.15 17.69
CA LYS A 47 24.32 8.68 19.02
C LYS A 47 23.15 8.47 19.98
N GLU A 48 22.10 9.27 19.88
CA GLU A 48 20.90 9.13 20.73
C GLU A 48 20.15 7.83 20.41
N PHE A 49 20.23 7.38 19.16
CA PHE A 49 19.73 6.07 18.74
C PHE A 49 20.57 4.91 19.28
N SER A 50 21.91 5.03 19.35
CA SER A 50 22.74 3.95 19.93
C SER A 50 22.59 3.82 21.44
N ASP A 51 22.39 4.94 22.14
CA ASP A 51 22.38 4.99 23.61
C ASP A 51 21.03 4.60 24.23
N ASN A 52 19.92 4.87 23.54
CA ASN A 52 18.59 4.45 24.00
C ASN A 52 18.29 2.96 23.75
N VAL A 53 18.97 2.32 22.80
CA VAL A 53 18.69 0.93 22.38
C VAL A 53 19.50 -0.12 23.16
N GLN A 54 20.68 0.22 23.71
CA GLN A 54 21.51 -0.71 24.49
C GLN A 54 20.87 -1.21 25.80
N LYS A 55 19.80 -0.57 26.30
CA LYS A 55 19.22 -0.88 27.61
C LYS A 55 18.45 -2.21 27.70
N HIS A 56 18.13 -2.86 26.58
CA HIS A 56 17.18 -3.99 26.56
C HIS A 56 17.79 -5.37 26.23
N GLY A 57 19.12 -5.53 26.19
CA GLY A 57 19.75 -6.86 26.06
C GLY A 57 19.57 -7.58 24.70
N HIS A 58 18.83 -7.00 23.77
CA HIS A 58 18.69 -7.50 22.40
C HIS A 58 19.91 -7.10 21.55
N LYS A 59 20.36 -8.01 20.68
CA LYS A 59 21.41 -7.72 19.69
C LYS A 59 20.90 -6.64 18.74
N LEU A 60 21.56 -5.47 18.74
CA LEU A 60 21.20 -4.33 17.91
C LEU A 60 21.04 -4.75 16.43
N PRO A 61 20.04 -4.22 15.69
CA PRO A 61 20.22 -4.11 14.25
C PRO A 61 21.40 -3.17 14.05
N ASN A 62 22.29 -3.55 13.15
CA ASN A 62 23.29 -2.60 12.69
C ASN A 62 22.56 -1.34 12.16
N MET A 63 23.00 -0.14 12.55
CA MET A 63 22.41 1.13 12.09
C MET A 63 22.28 1.19 10.56
N TYR A 64 23.23 0.55 9.84
CA TYR A 64 23.17 0.39 8.39
C TYR A 64 21.97 -0.43 7.90
N ILE A 65 21.52 -1.43 8.66
CA ILE A 65 20.32 -2.22 8.36
C ILE A 65 19.07 -1.36 8.51
N THR A 66 19.00 -0.51 9.53
CA THR A 66 17.88 0.44 9.71
C THR A 66 17.81 1.43 8.55
N TYR A 67 18.94 2.03 8.17
CA TYR A 67 19.00 2.91 7.00
C TYR A 67 18.59 2.22 5.71
N PHE A 68 19.09 1.00 5.49
CA PHE A 68 18.72 0.20 4.33
C PHE A 68 17.21 -0.09 4.31
N ALA A 69 16.62 -0.47 5.45
CA ALA A 69 15.20 -0.73 5.58
C ALA A 69 14.35 0.51 5.30
N MET A 70 14.71 1.67 5.87
CA MET A 70 14.01 2.94 5.62
C MET A 70 14.11 3.36 4.14
N GLY A 71 15.30 3.23 3.53
CA GLY A 71 15.49 3.51 2.11
C GLY A 71 14.63 2.62 1.20
N MET A 72 14.52 1.32 1.53
CA MET A 72 13.63 0.39 0.83
C MET A 72 12.15 0.79 0.97
N TRP A 73 11.73 1.22 2.17
CA TRP A 73 10.36 1.71 2.39
C TRP A 73 10.03 2.97 1.59
N ILE A 74 10.96 3.93 1.50
CA ILE A 74 10.80 5.12 0.65
C ILE A 74 10.58 4.73 -0.81
N ILE A 75 11.37 3.78 -1.35
CA ILE A 75 11.21 3.29 -2.72
C ILE A 75 9.83 2.65 -2.91
N ILE A 76 9.38 1.83 -1.94
CA ILE A 76 8.05 1.21 -1.96
C ILE A 76 6.96 2.27 -1.99
N TYR A 77 7.02 3.30 -1.13
CA TYR A 77 6.03 4.38 -1.11
C TYR A 77 5.98 5.14 -2.44
N CYS A 78 7.14 5.45 -3.03
CA CYS A 78 7.20 6.07 -4.36
C CYS A 78 6.53 5.20 -5.44
N GLN A 79 6.76 3.88 -5.42
CA GLN A 79 6.08 2.96 -6.33
C GLN A 79 4.57 2.94 -6.10
N LEU A 80 4.12 2.88 -4.84
CA LEU A 80 2.70 2.89 -4.50
C LEU A 80 2.03 4.18 -4.99
N ILE A 81 2.66 5.34 -4.82
CA ILE A 81 2.17 6.61 -5.36
C ILE A 81 2.02 6.50 -6.88
N TYR A 82 3.02 5.97 -7.59
CA TYR A 82 2.98 5.79 -9.04
C TYR A 82 1.81 4.89 -9.50
N TYR A 83 1.62 3.72 -8.86
CA TYR A 83 0.53 2.81 -9.24
C TYR A 83 -0.85 3.35 -8.88
N ASN A 84 -1.00 4.01 -7.73
CA ASN A 84 -2.25 4.68 -7.38
C ASN A 84 -2.57 5.85 -8.31
N TYR A 85 -1.55 6.60 -8.75
CA TYR A 85 -1.72 7.65 -9.76
C TYR A 85 -2.15 7.07 -11.12
N GLY A 86 -1.70 5.85 -11.42
CA GLY A 86 -2.20 5.07 -12.56
C GLY A 86 -3.72 4.86 -12.53
N LEU A 87 -4.32 4.62 -11.36
CA LEU A 87 -5.79 4.58 -11.22
C LEU A 87 -6.43 5.95 -11.45
N LEU A 88 -5.75 7.04 -11.06
CA LEU A 88 -6.27 8.39 -11.22
C LEU A 88 -6.24 8.88 -12.66
N ARG A 89 -5.30 8.42 -13.48
CA ARG A 89 -5.08 8.96 -14.82
C ARG A 89 -5.86 8.18 -15.89
N GLY A 90 -6.53 8.92 -16.77
CA GLY A 90 -7.13 8.38 -18.00
C GLY A 90 -8.64 8.11 -17.92
N SER A 91 -9.21 7.84 -19.10
CA SER A 91 -10.57 7.34 -19.25
C SER A 91 -10.67 5.89 -18.80
N THR A 92 -11.89 5.43 -18.51
CA THR A 92 -12.18 4.05 -18.10
C THR A 92 -11.46 3.04 -19.02
N PRO A 93 -10.51 2.23 -18.51
CA PRO A 93 -9.72 1.34 -19.35
C PRO A 93 -10.61 0.21 -19.91
N ASN A 94 -10.50 -0.04 -21.22
CA ASN A 94 -11.32 -1.03 -21.94
C ASN A 94 -11.00 -2.49 -21.56
N ASP A 95 -9.84 -2.74 -20.95
CA ASP A 95 -9.27 -4.06 -20.67
C ASP A 95 -8.95 -4.30 -19.18
N GLY A 96 -9.14 -3.28 -18.33
CA GLY A 96 -8.84 -3.38 -16.89
C GLY A 96 -7.35 -3.56 -16.55
N ILE A 97 -6.43 -3.41 -17.50
CA ILE A 97 -4.99 -3.68 -17.30
C ILE A 97 -4.40 -2.84 -16.16
N VAL A 98 -4.82 -1.58 -16.06
CA VAL A 98 -4.35 -0.65 -15.01
C VAL A 98 -4.70 -1.19 -13.62
N ILE A 99 -5.93 -1.68 -13.44
CA ILE A 99 -6.40 -2.25 -12.17
C ILE A 99 -5.67 -3.55 -11.86
N LYS A 100 -5.44 -4.40 -12.87
CA LYS A 100 -4.68 -5.63 -12.71
C LYS A 100 -3.25 -5.36 -12.22
N LYS A 101 -2.55 -4.38 -12.81
CA LYS A 101 -1.21 -3.96 -12.37
C LYS A 101 -1.23 -3.41 -10.95
N TRP A 102 -2.22 -2.59 -10.62
CA TRP A 102 -2.41 -2.07 -9.27
C TRP A 102 -2.58 -3.20 -8.24
N LEU A 103 -3.46 -4.17 -8.53
CA LEU A 103 -3.72 -5.32 -7.67
C LEU A 103 -2.47 -6.17 -7.48
N GLN A 104 -1.73 -6.45 -8.55
CA GLN A 104 -0.49 -7.23 -8.48
C GLN A 104 0.54 -6.57 -7.55
N MET A 105 0.70 -5.25 -7.62
CA MET A 105 1.64 -4.53 -6.77
C MET A 105 1.21 -4.50 -5.31
N HIS A 106 -0.07 -4.29 -5.02
CA HIS A 106 -0.57 -4.28 -3.63
C HIS A 106 -0.53 -5.69 -3.02
N ILE A 107 -0.81 -6.74 -3.80
CA ILE A 107 -0.64 -8.14 -3.35
C ILE A 107 0.85 -8.44 -3.06
N CYS A 108 1.75 -8.02 -3.95
CA CYS A 108 3.19 -8.16 -3.73
C CYS A 108 3.63 -7.47 -2.44
N LEU A 109 3.15 -6.25 -2.20
CA LEU A 109 3.41 -5.52 -0.96
C LEU A 109 2.90 -6.28 0.26
N VAL A 110 1.67 -6.81 0.24
CA VAL A 110 1.14 -7.61 1.35
C VAL A 110 2.00 -8.84 1.63
N ILE A 111 2.53 -9.51 0.61
CA ILE A 111 3.43 -10.66 0.80
C ILE A 111 4.73 -10.21 1.47
N VAL A 112 5.34 -9.11 1.02
CA VAL A 112 6.55 -8.53 1.62
C VAL A 112 6.31 -8.16 3.08
N CYS A 113 5.20 -7.48 3.36
CA CYS A 113 4.72 -7.13 4.69
C CYS A 113 4.60 -8.34 5.63
N ILE A 114 3.96 -9.42 5.17
CA ILE A 114 3.81 -10.67 5.94
C ILE A 114 5.18 -11.32 6.20
N ALA A 115 6.04 -11.36 5.19
CA ALA A 115 7.38 -11.94 5.33
C ALA A 115 8.20 -11.18 6.38
N ILE A 116 8.13 -9.85 6.37
CA ILE A 116 8.76 -8.99 7.38
C ILE A 116 8.22 -9.31 8.78
N SER A 117 6.90 -9.41 8.95
CA SER A 117 6.29 -9.78 10.24
C SER A 117 6.72 -11.16 10.74
N ILE A 118 6.87 -12.15 9.85
CA ILE A 118 7.36 -13.49 10.23
C ILE A 118 8.82 -13.40 10.72
N ILE A 119 9.67 -12.67 10.01
CA ILE A 119 11.08 -12.47 10.38
C ILE A 119 11.18 -11.79 11.75
N GLN A 120 10.32 -10.80 12.04
CA GLN A 120 10.27 -10.13 13.35
C GLN A 120 10.04 -11.13 14.49
N VAL A 121 9.06 -12.02 14.33
CA VAL A 121 8.71 -13.03 15.33
C VAL A 121 9.85 -14.02 15.55
N ILE A 122 10.51 -14.44 14.47
CA ILE A 122 11.61 -15.42 14.55
C ILE A 122 12.87 -14.82 15.20
N LEU A 123 13.21 -13.58 14.85
CA LEU A 123 14.47 -12.96 15.31
C LEU A 123 14.34 -12.22 16.66
N ASP A 124 13.15 -12.17 17.25
CA ASP A 124 12.84 -11.41 18.47
C ASP A 124 13.36 -9.95 18.40
N THR A 125 13.10 -9.33 17.25
CA THR A 125 13.57 -7.98 16.90
C THR A 125 12.49 -6.93 17.11
N LYS A 126 11.69 -7.09 18.18
CA LYS A 126 10.48 -6.29 18.44
C LYS A 126 10.71 -4.77 18.28
N HIS A 127 11.80 -4.23 18.82
CA HIS A 127 12.07 -2.79 18.79
C HIS A 127 12.56 -2.24 17.44
N ILE A 128 13.15 -3.09 16.59
CA ILE A 128 13.79 -2.66 15.32
C ILE A 128 12.75 -2.26 14.29
N MET A 129 11.54 -2.84 14.39
CA MET A 129 10.50 -2.67 13.39
C MET A 129 9.15 -2.22 13.96
N GLU A 130 9.03 -1.98 15.27
CA GLU A 130 7.92 -1.20 15.84
C GLU A 130 7.78 0.18 15.16
N ILE A 131 8.91 0.74 14.68
CA ILE A 131 8.96 2.02 13.95
C ILE A 131 8.53 1.84 12.48
N ALA A 132 8.76 0.67 11.88
CA ALA A 132 8.61 0.47 10.44
C ALA A 132 7.30 -0.19 10.01
N PHE A 133 6.60 -0.92 10.90
CA PHE A 133 5.58 -1.86 10.44
C PHE A 133 4.44 -2.17 11.43
N ASN A 134 3.21 -1.76 11.10
CA ASN A 134 2.00 -1.99 11.89
C ASN A 134 1.07 -3.04 11.25
N VAL A 135 0.60 -4.02 12.03
CA VAL A 135 -0.39 -5.04 11.61
C VAL A 135 -1.66 -4.41 11.02
N GLY A 136 -2.07 -3.25 11.53
CA GLY A 136 -3.18 -2.47 10.99
C GLY A 136 -3.02 -2.14 9.51
N THR A 137 -1.80 -1.87 9.06
CA THR A 137 -1.49 -1.58 7.65
C THR A 137 -1.72 -2.79 6.75
N ILE A 138 -1.41 -4.02 7.21
CA ILE A 138 -1.72 -5.25 6.46
C ILE A 138 -3.24 -5.40 6.29
N ILE A 139 -3.99 -5.19 7.37
CA ILE A 139 -5.46 -5.34 7.35
C ILE A 139 -6.08 -4.34 6.37
N VAL A 140 -5.65 -3.08 6.40
CA VAL A 140 -6.10 -2.03 5.48
C VAL A 140 -5.79 -2.42 4.03
N LEU A 141 -4.55 -2.82 3.73
CA LEU A 141 -4.15 -3.27 2.39
C LEU A 141 -4.98 -4.46 1.90
N LEU A 142 -5.27 -5.44 2.77
CA LEU A 142 -6.10 -6.59 2.42
C LEU A 142 -7.54 -6.19 2.07
N ILE A 143 -8.14 -5.29 2.86
CA ILE A 143 -9.48 -4.76 2.58
C ILE A 143 -9.51 -4.05 1.23
N GLU A 144 -8.53 -3.19 0.97
CA GLU A 144 -8.41 -2.46 -0.30
C GLU A 144 -8.29 -3.42 -1.49
N ILE A 145 -7.42 -4.43 -1.39
CA ILE A 145 -7.25 -5.46 -2.43
C ILE A 145 -8.57 -6.18 -2.69
N ILE A 146 -9.29 -6.60 -1.65
CA ILE A 146 -10.58 -7.29 -1.80
C ILE A 146 -11.60 -6.40 -2.51
N VAL A 147 -11.69 -5.12 -2.12
CA VAL A 147 -12.64 -4.17 -2.72
C VAL A 147 -12.29 -3.90 -4.18
N VAL A 148 -11.03 -3.59 -4.49
CA VAL A 148 -10.58 -3.32 -5.87
C VAL A 148 -10.67 -4.56 -6.75
N PHE A 149 -10.43 -5.76 -6.20
CA PHE A 149 -10.59 -7.02 -6.92
C PHE A 149 -12.06 -7.28 -7.31
N LYS A 150 -13.01 -6.97 -6.42
CA LYS A 150 -14.45 -7.04 -6.74
C LYS A 150 -14.78 -6.10 -7.91
N PHE A 151 -14.27 -4.87 -7.90
CA PHE A 151 -14.48 -3.92 -9.00
C PHE A 151 -13.80 -4.36 -10.30
N TYR A 152 -12.60 -4.93 -10.22
CA TYR A 152 -11.93 -5.50 -11.39
C TYR A 152 -12.78 -6.61 -12.04
N LYS A 153 -13.33 -7.52 -11.24
CA LYS A 153 -14.21 -8.59 -11.73
C LYS A 153 -15.47 -8.02 -12.39
N GLN A 154 -16.09 -7.00 -11.80
CA GLN A 154 -17.23 -6.30 -12.41
C GLN A 154 -16.87 -5.65 -13.75
N LEU A 155 -15.68 -5.07 -13.88
CA LEU A 155 -15.25 -4.42 -15.13
C LEU A 155 -14.87 -5.39 -16.25
N THR A 156 -14.46 -6.62 -15.91
CA THR A 156 -13.90 -7.60 -16.86
C THR A 156 -14.82 -8.78 -17.16
N THR A 157 -15.77 -9.11 -16.28
CA THR A 157 -16.60 -10.32 -16.39
C THR A 157 -18.04 -10.01 -16.74
N SER A 158 -18.58 -8.89 -16.25
CA SER A 158 -19.90 -8.43 -16.70
C SER A 158 -19.71 -7.78 -18.06
N GLY A 159 -20.48 -8.21 -19.06
CA GLY A 159 -20.64 -7.50 -20.32
C GLY A 159 -21.33 -6.15 -20.07
N ILE A 160 -20.68 -5.27 -19.28
CA ILE A 160 -21.08 -3.90 -19.07
C ILE A 160 -20.83 -3.23 -20.42
N GLU A 161 -21.82 -3.36 -21.30
CA GLU A 161 -21.86 -2.68 -22.57
C GLU A 161 -21.56 -1.21 -22.31
N ASN A 162 -20.69 -0.66 -23.15
CA ASN A 162 -20.45 0.76 -23.21
C ASN A 162 -21.78 1.42 -23.59
N GLN A 163 -22.66 1.68 -22.62
CA GLN A 163 -23.80 2.55 -22.85
C GLN A 163 -23.20 3.91 -23.22
N PRO A 164 -23.39 4.38 -24.46
CA PRO A 164 -22.95 5.71 -24.82
C PRO A 164 -23.63 6.68 -23.87
N THR A 165 -22.83 7.52 -23.21
CA THR A 165 -23.33 8.71 -22.53
C THR A 165 -23.96 9.62 -23.58
N ASN A 166 -25.24 9.41 -23.87
CA ASN A 166 -26.10 10.41 -24.46
C ASN A 166 -26.71 11.20 -23.30
N VAL A 167 -26.09 12.34 -22.94
CA VAL A 167 -26.72 13.68 -22.72
C VAL A 167 -25.57 14.68 -22.68
#